data_AF-A0A1H4J670-F1
#
_entry.id   AF-A0A1H4J670-F1
#
_cell.length_a   1.000
_cell.length_b   1.000
_cell.length_c   1.000
_cell.angle_alpha   90.00
_cell.angle_beta   90.00
_cell.angle_gamma   90.00
#
_symmetry.space_group_name_H-M   'P 1'
#
loop_
_entity.id
_entity.type
_entity.pdbx_description
1 polymer ?
#
loop_
_entity_poly.entity_id
_entity_poly.type
_entity_poly.pdbx_seq_one_letter_code
_entity_poly.pdbx_strand_id
1 'polypeptide(L)' 'MPTFIPDQTFDRLMADLSGAFMAAATSAGTDLHDKLIEALACADLLLESCRADYMDEVAVKRAA' A
#
# COMPACT_ATOMS: atom_id res chain seq x y z
N MET A 1 19.31 5.55 13.79
CA MET A 1 19.63 6.21 12.50
C MET A 1 18.34 6.79 11.98
N PRO A 2 18.28 8.03 11.48
CA PRO A 2 17.00 8.62 11.16
C PRO A 2 16.38 7.88 9.98
N THR A 3 15.32 7.13 10.29
CA THR A 3 14.54 6.22 9.45
C THR A 3 13.50 6.99 8.65
N PHE A 4 13.90 8.11 8.03
CA PHE A 4 12.98 8.96 7.29
C PHE A 4 13.05 8.65 5.80
N ILE A 5 11.89 8.60 5.17
CA ILE A 5 11.77 8.50 3.71
C ILE A 5 12.07 9.86 3.07
N PRO A 6 12.47 9.90 1.80
CA PRO A 6 12.59 11.15 1.05
C PRO A 6 11.25 11.89 0.96
N ASP A 7 11.28 13.23 0.97
CA ASP A 7 10.06 14.06 0.88
C ASP A 7 9.22 13.73 -0.37
N GLN A 8 9.86 13.47 -1.51
CA GLN A 8 9.17 13.06 -2.74
C GLN A 8 8.42 11.73 -2.57
N THR A 9 8.98 10.80 -1.80
CA THR A 9 8.34 9.52 -1.47
C THR A 9 7.17 9.75 -0.53
N PHE A 10 7.31 10.66 0.44
CA PHE A 10 6.23 11.04 1.35
C PHE A 10 5.05 11.70 0.62
N ASP A 11 5.32 12.69 -0.23
CA ASP A 11 4.28 13.39 -1.00
C ASP A 11 3.51 12.43 -1.91
N ARG A 12 4.23 11.52 -2.57
CA ARG A 12 3.63 10.48 -3.40
C ARG A 12 2.78 9.52 -2.57
N LEU A 13 3.30 9.04 -1.43
CA LEU A 13 2.56 8.17 -0.53
C LEU A 13 1.27 8.83 -0.05
N MET A 14 1.31 10.10 0.33
CA MET A 14 0.12 10.85 0.75
C MET A 14 -0.93 10.95 -0.36
N ALA A 15 -0.50 11.18 -1.60
CA ALA A 15 -1.38 11.18 -2.76
C ALA A 15 -2.02 9.79 -2.97
N ASP A 16 -1.22 8.73 -2.94
CA ASP A 16 -1.68 7.35 -3.15
C ASP A 16 -2.66 6.90 -2.04
N LEU A 17 -2.38 7.23 -0.78
CA LEU A 17 -3.28 6.98 0.35
C LEU A 17 -4.61 7.72 0.17
N SER A 18 -4.58 9.01 -0.21
CA SER A 18 -5.81 9.77 -0.44
C SER A 18 -6.66 9.17 -1.58
N GLY A 19 -5.99 8.68 -2.64
CA GLY A 19 -6.62 7.99 -3.76
C GLY A 19 -7.26 6.67 -3.33
N ALA A 20 -6.57 5.89 -2.49
CA ALA A 20 -7.09 4.65 -1.92
C ALA A 20 -8.38 4.87 -1.12
N PHE A 21 -8.41 5.88 -0.23
CA PHE A 21 -9.60 6.23 0.53
C PHE A 21 -10.77 6.67 -0.37
N MET A 22 -10.50 7.53 -1.35
CA MET A 22 -11.52 7.96 -2.33
C MET A 22 -12.07 6.77 -3.11
N ALA A 23 -11.20 5.87 -3.58
CA ALA A 23 -11.61 4.68 -4.34
C ALA A 23 -12.48 3.74 -3.50
N ALA A 24 -12.08 3.45 -2.26
CA ALA A 24 -12.88 2.61 -1.35
C ALA A 24 -14.23 3.26 -0.99
N ALA A 25 -14.27 4.59 -0.85
CA ALA A 25 -15.50 5.32 -0.54
C ALA A 25 -16.49 5.40 -1.71
N THR A 26 -16.00 5.36 -2.95
CA THR A 26 -16.81 5.61 -4.16
C THR A 26 -17.05 4.38 -5.03
N SER A 27 -16.30 3.29 -4.83
CA SER A 27 -16.36 2.09 -5.65
C SER A 27 -16.72 0.86 -4.83
N ALA A 28 -17.88 0.27 -5.11
CA ALA A 28 -18.30 -0.97 -4.48
C ALA A 28 -17.37 -2.13 -4.93
N GLY A 29 -16.77 -2.82 -3.96
CA GLY A 29 -15.85 -3.94 -4.20
C GLY A 29 -14.36 -3.56 -4.19
N THR A 30 -14.01 -2.31 -3.85
CA THR A 30 -12.62 -1.95 -3.58
C THR A 30 -12.34 -2.14 -2.09
N ASP A 31 -11.49 -3.11 -1.73
CA ASP A 31 -11.04 -3.24 -0.35
C ASP A 31 -10.02 -2.13 -0.05
N LEU A 32 -10.32 -1.33 0.96
CA LEU A 32 -9.44 -0.27 1.44
C LEU A 32 -8.13 -0.86 1.96
N HIS A 33 -8.19 -2.02 2.62
CA HIS A 33 -7.02 -2.66 3.21
C HIS A 33 -5.97 -2.98 2.13
N ASP A 34 -6.37 -3.65 1.05
CA ASP A 34 -5.49 -3.99 -0.07
C ASP A 34 -4.87 -2.74 -0.70
N LYS A 35 -5.66 -1.68 -0.88
CA LYS A 35 -5.17 -0.41 -1.45
C LYS A 35 -4.17 0.31 -0.55
N LEU A 36 -4.33 0.23 0.77
CA LEU A 36 -3.36 0.76 1.71
C LEU A 36 -2.06 -0.05 1.70
N ILE A 37 -2.14 -1.38 1.61
CA ILE A 37 -0.95 -2.24 1.49
C ILE A 37 -0.20 -1.91 0.19
N GLU A 38 -0.90 -1.80 -0.94
CA GLU A 38 -0.29 -1.43 -2.24
C GLU A 38 0.47 -0.09 -2.15
N ALA A 39 -0.17 0.94 -1.56
CA ALA A 39 0.44 2.27 -1.41
C ALA A 39 1.68 2.25 -0.50
N LEU A 40 1.62 1.53 0.63
CA LEU A 40 2.73 1.39 1.56
C LEU A 40 3.88 0.57 0.97
N ALA A 41 3.57 -0.48 0.20
CA ALA A 41 4.56 -1.27 -0.52
C ALA A 41 5.29 -0.44 -1.58
N CYS A 42 4.57 0.42 -2.32
CA CYS A 42 5.18 1.33 -3.31
C CYS A 42 6.14 2.36 -2.68
N ALA A 43 5.95 2.69 -1.40
CA ALA A 43 6.80 3.60 -0.65
C ALA A 43 7.94 2.88 0.11
N ASP A 44 8.12 1.57 -0.07
CA ASP A 44 9.06 0.72 0.69
C ASP A 44 8.84 0.79 2.22
N LEU A 45 7.59 1.03 2.65
CA LEU A 45 7.18 1.18 4.04
C LEU A 45 6.33 0.02 4.56
N LEU A 46 6.43 -1.14 3.92
CA LEU A 46 5.75 -2.35 4.37
C LEU A 46 6.04 -2.59 5.86
N LEU A 47 5.01 -2.41 6.69
CA LEU A 47 5.08 -2.71 8.11
C LEU A 47 5.44 -4.18 8.28
N GLU A 48 6.27 -4.50 9.27
CA GLU A 48 6.69 -5.88 9.53
C GLU A 48 5.49 -6.82 9.72
N SER A 49 4.40 -6.31 10.29
CA SER A 49 3.13 -7.01 10.45
C SER A 49 2.35 -7.25 9.15
N CYS A 50 2.54 -6.41 8.13
CA CYS A 50 1.87 -6.53 6.82
C CYS A 50 2.71 -7.31 5.79
N ARG A 51 3.97 -7.64 6.12
CA ARG A 51 4.88 -8.38 5.25
C ARG A 51 4.36 -9.79 4.93
N ALA A 52 3.70 -10.45 5.89
CA ALA A 52 3.13 -11.78 5.70
C ALA A 52 2.00 -11.76 4.66
N ASP A 53 1.04 -10.83 4.81
CA ASP A 53 -0.12 -10.71 3.92
C ASP A 53 0.29 -10.36 2.48
N TYR A 54 1.26 -9.45 2.31
CA TYR A 54 1.76 -9.08 0.97
C TYR A 54 2.50 -10.23 0.25
N MET A 55 3.30 -11.03 0.98
CA MET A 55 4.01 -12.16 0.39
C MET A 55 3.05 -13.23 -0.13
N ASP A 56 1.96 -13.50 0.60
CA ASP A 56 0.94 -14.47 0.19
C ASP A 56 0.15 -13.99 -1.03
N GLU A 57 -0.26 -12.72 -1.09
CA GLU A 57 -0.97 -12.18 -2.26
C GLU A 57 -0.11 -12.14 -3.54
N VAL A 58 1.17 -11.78 -3.41
CA VAL A 58 2.10 -11.75 -4.56
C VAL A 58 2.43 -13.17 -5.04
N ALA A 59 2.54 -14.13 -4.12
CA ALA A 59 2.75 -15.53 -4.48
C ALA A 59 1.56 -16.10 -5.27
N VAL A 60 0.33 -15.77 -4.86
CA VAL A 60 -0.90 -16.18 -5.56
C VAL A 60 -1.00 -15.52 -6.94
N LYS A 61 -0.71 -14.21 -7.09
CA LYS A 61 -0.76 -13.49 -8.37
C LYS A 61 0.31 -13.93 -9.38
N ARG A 62 1.41 -14.57 -8.96
CA ARG A 62 2.45 -15.11 -9.85
C ARG A 62 2.23 -16.56 -10.28
N ALA A 63 1.34 -17.27 -9.59
CA ALA A 63 1.00 -18.66 -9.89
C ALA A 63 -0.22 -18.80 -10.82
N ALA A 64 -0.90 -17.69 -11.12
CA ALA A 64 -1.99 -17.58 -12.10
C ALA A 64 -1.48 -16.99 -13.43
#